data_AF-A0A6P0EZL0-F1
#
_entry.id   AF-A0A6P0EZL0-F1
#
_cell.length_a   1.000
_cell.length_b   1.000
_cell.length_c   1.000
_cell.angle_alpha   90.00
_cell.angle_beta   90.00
_cell.angle_gamma   90.00
#
_symmetry.space_group_name_H-M   'P 1'
#
loop_
_entity.id
_entity.type
_entity.pdbx_description
1 polymer ?
#
loop_
_entity_poly.entity_id
_entity_poly.type
_entity_poly.pdbx_seq_one_letter_code
_entity_poly.pdbx_strand_id
1 'polypeptide(L)'
;MLLTVAVVFWLAAIVRAWRWRQAPGSPSLRAIAIALLSIAVALTLDLPAVQRLLTEGPLQSGTPDNVADLGKQLAIVTGAWACQSLLLHLTRGAAVTAESERSRARLALAVAVVSTVIYLVPLVDPSTARDPDAGIAQPFITESRLLVLVYAGTVLFFVMRLCWTHTGSGSLGSGVRVMGAGCGVMVAYAITRMTYFAVAHYGSTQLPTLYRAGDLLQVLGLTLIAIGTLIPRVGRTLASHRARRAYDQLEPLWALVTQRVPQVVFATAPDRDVTAWQLDRRVIEIQDALVVLAGSLDLPPANDRQDGAAAARLAAALADAPRSTRVVVGGTATDNTGVSPIAPPEGTDPVSWLVQVSRALPRVATRDGSPKETR
;
A
#
# COMPACT_ATOMS: atom_id res chain seq x y z
N MET A 1 -8.59 -16.30 14.79
CA MET A 1 -8.64 -15.03 14.04
C MET A 1 -7.59 -14.01 14.49
N LEU A 2 -7.40 -13.76 15.79
CA LEU A 2 -6.33 -12.84 16.24
C LEU A 2 -4.93 -13.25 15.77
N LEU A 3 -4.60 -14.54 15.83
CA LEU A 3 -3.32 -15.07 15.33
C LEU A 3 -3.06 -14.72 13.85
N THR A 4 -4.06 -14.91 12.99
CA THR A 4 -3.92 -14.61 11.56
C THR A 4 -3.71 -13.12 11.33
N VAL A 5 -4.42 -12.27 12.06
CA VAL A 5 -4.23 -10.80 12.00
C VAL A 5 -2.82 -10.43 12.47
N ALA A 6 -2.35 -11.01 13.60
CA ALA A 6 -1.00 -10.78 14.12
C ALA A 6 0.08 -11.17 13.11
N VAL A 7 -0.03 -12.33 12.47
CA VAL A 7 0.91 -12.79 11.42
C VAL A 7 0.95 -11.80 10.26
N VAL A 8 -0.21 -11.30 9.80
CA VAL A 8 -0.27 -10.30 8.72
C VAL A 8 0.44 -9.01 9.12
N PHE A 9 0.24 -8.52 10.35
CA PHE A 9 0.93 -7.33 10.84
C PHE A 9 2.44 -7.55 11.00
N TRP A 10 2.90 -8.71 11.48
CA TRP A 10 4.31 -9.06 11.54
C TRP A 10 4.96 -9.06 10.15
N LEU A 11 4.34 -9.70 9.16
CA LEU A 11 4.83 -9.68 7.78
C LEU A 11 4.86 -8.25 7.22
N ALA A 12 3.81 -7.46 7.45
CA ALA A 12 3.75 -6.07 7.03
C ALA A 12 4.87 -5.23 7.68
N ALA A 13 5.12 -5.41 8.97
CA ALA A 13 6.16 -4.75 9.73
C ALA A 13 7.56 -5.13 9.22
N ILE A 14 7.85 -6.43 9.02
CA ILE A 14 9.14 -6.91 8.50
C ILE A 14 9.43 -6.32 7.13
N VAL A 15 8.47 -6.37 6.19
CA VAL A 15 8.66 -5.83 4.84
C VAL A 15 8.87 -4.31 4.89
N ARG A 16 8.18 -3.59 5.79
CA ARG A 16 8.36 -2.13 5.95
C ARG A 16 9.69 -1.77 6.60
N ALA A 17 10.11 -2.52 7.62
CA ALA A 17 11.40 -2.35 8.27
C ALA A 17 12.55 -2.61 7.28
N TRP A 18 12.46 -3.66 6.46
CA TRP A 18 13.45 -3.93 5.42
C TRP A 18 13.55 -2.80 4.40
N ARG A 19 12.42 -2.26 3.94
CA ARG A 19 12.41 -1.09 3.04
C ARG A 19 12.96 0.17 3.70
N TRP A 20 12.66 0.38 5.00
CA TRP A 20 13.26 1.47 5.75
C TRP A 20 14.78 1.33 5.83
N ARG A 21 15.31 0.12 6.03
CA ARG A 21 16.77 -0.12 5.98
C ARG A 21 17.38 0.20 4.61
N GLN A 22 16.65 -0.01 3.52
CA GLN A 22 17.10 0.37 2.17
C GLN A 22 17.01 1.87 1.90
N ALA A 23 16.13 2.59 2.58
CA ALA A 23 15.88 4.03 2.39
C ALA A 23 15.75 4.76 3.75
N PRO A 24 16.86 4.87 4.52
CA PRO A 24 16.82 5.35 5.91
C PRO A 24 16.37 6.82 6.03
N GLY A 25 16.53 7.62 4.96
CA GLY A 25 16.15 9.03 4.92
C GLY A 25 14.63 9.29 4.82
N SER A 26 13.78 8.27 4.84
CA SER A 26 12.32 8.44 4.72
C SER A 26 11.61 8.34 6.09
N PRO A 27 11.27 9.47 6.74
CA PRO A 27 10.67 9.46 8.08
C PRO A 27 9.29 8.79 8.10
N SER A 28 8.53 8.89 7.01
CA SER A 28 7.22 8.25 6.87
C SER A 28 7.31 6.72 6.85
N LEU A 29 8.32 6.12 6.20
CA LEU A 29 8.52 4.67 6.23
C LEU A 29 8.89 4.18 7.62
N ARG A 30 9.73 4.92 8.33
CA ARG A 30 10.09 4.65 9.73
C ARG A 30 8.84 4.65 10.61
N ALA A 31 8.03 5.70 10.54
CA ALA A 31 6.80 5.83 11.32
C ALA A 31 5.81 4.68 11.03
N ILE A 32 5.58 4.34 9.76
CA ILE A 32 4.71 3.21 9.39
C ILE A 32 5.28 1.87 9.90
N ALA A 33 6.59 1.65 9.80
CA ALA A 33 7.21 0.42 10.27
C ALA A 33 7.06 0.25 11.79
N ILE A 34 7.28 1.34 12.56
CA ILE A 34 7.10 1.35 14.01
C ILE A 34 5.62 1.11 14.36
N ALA A 35 4.69 1.79 13.71
CA ALA A 35 3.26 1.61 13.98
C ALA A 35 2.80 0.16 13.75
N LEU A 36 3.21 -0.46 12.64
CA LEU A 36 2.86 -1.85 12.34
C LEU A 36 3.53 -2.83 13.30
N LEU A 37 4.79 -2.60 13.66
CA LEU A 37 5.51 -3.41 14.64
C LEU A 37 4.83 -3.33 16.01
N SER A 38 4.48 -2.13 16.46
CA SER A 38 3.75 -1.89 17.70
C SER A 38 2.41 -2.64 17.73
N ILE A 39 1.63 -2.58 16.64
CA ILE A 39 0.37 -3.33 16.53
C ILE A 39 0.63 -4.84 16.60
N ALA A 40 1.65 -5.34 15.88
CA ALA A 40 2.00 -6.76 15.87
C ALA A 40 2.39 -7.26 17.27
N VAL A 41 3.21 -6.50 17.99
CA VAL A 41 3.61 -6.78 19.38
C VAL A 41 2.40 -6.77 20.30
N ALA A 42 1.57 -5.73 20.25
CA ALA A 42 0.37 -5.63 21.06
C ALA A 42 -0.58 -6.82 20.84
N LEU A 43 -0.79 -7.25 19.59
CA LEU A 43 -1.61 -8.42 19.26
C LEU A 43 -1.00 -9.74 19.73
N THR A 44 0.34 -9.85 19.68
CA THR A 44 1.05 -11.04 20.13
C THR A 44 0.91 -11.22 21.64
N LEU A 45 1.04 -10.13 22.41
CA LEU A 45 0.83 -10.12 23.85
C LEU A 45 -0.63 -10.39 24.25
N ASP A 46 -1.57 -10.18 23.32
CA ASP A 46 -3.00 -10.48 23.50
C ASP A 46 -3.36 -11.95 23.21
N LEU A 47 -2.42 -12.77 22.72
CA LEU A 47 -2.69 -14.16 22.40
C LEU A 47 -2.77 -15.01 23.69
N PRO A 48 -3.82 -15.83 23.88
CA PRO A 48 -3.95 -16.68 25.07
C PRO A 48 -2.78 -17.66 25.28
N ALA A 49 -2.10 -18.06 24.20
CA ALA A 49 -0.92 -18.91 24.28
C ALA A 49 0.30 -18.15 24.85
N VAL A 50 0.46 -16.88 24.48
CA VAL A 50 1.55 -16.02 24.97
C VAL A 50 1.28 -15.63 26.42
N GLN A 51 0.04 -15.30 26.75
CA GLN A 51 -0.36 -15.01 28.13
C GLN A 51 -0.10 -16.21 29.04
N ARG A 52 -0.55 -17.42 28.65
CA ARG A 52 -0.24 -18.66 29.40
C ARG A 52 1.24 -18.90 29.56
N LEU A 53 2.03 -18.69 28.50
CA LEU A 53 3.48 -18.87 28.58
C LEU A 53 4.16 -17.86 29.53
N LEU A 54 3.62 -16.65 29.63
CA LEU A 54 4.11 -15.63 30.56
C LEU A 54 3.67 -15.89 32.01
N THR A 55 2.46 -16.43 32.23
CA THR A 55 1.92 -16.71 33.56
C THR A 55 2.36 -18.06 34.12
N GLU A 56 2.50 -19.10 33.29
CA GLU A 56 2.80 -20.49 33.71
C GLU A 56 4.25 -20.91 33.38
N GLY A 57 4.99 -20.11 32.61
CA GLY A 57 6.31 -20.48 32.11
C GLY A 57 7.45 -20.35 33.13
N PRO A 58 8.67 -20.77 32.77
CA PRO A 58 9.87 -20.76 33.63
C PRO A 58 10.31 -19.36 34.09
N LEU A 59 9.68 -18.29 33.57
CA LEU A 59 9.85 -16.90 34.02
C LEU A 59 9.02 -16.57 35.28
N GLN A 60 8.27 -17.54 35.83
CA GLN A 60 7.41 -17.37 37.02
C GLN A 60 8.12 -16.87 38.28
N SER A 61 9.44 -17.04 38.41
CA SER A 61 10.14 -16.81 39.68
C SER A 61 10.33 -15.32 40.07
N GLY A 62 9.47 -14.42 39.60
CA GLY A 62 9.50 -13.00 39.99
C GLY A 62 8.87 -12.03 39.00
N THR A 63 8.27 -12.50 37.90
CA THR A 63 7.66 -11.60 36.91
C THR A 63 6.21 -11.28 37.31
N PRO A 64 5.83 -9.99 37.48
CA PRO A 64 4.46 -9.61 37.80
C PRO A 64 3.47 -10.08 36.72
N ASP A 65 2.30 -10.57 37.14
CA ASP A 65 1.23 -11.03 36.22
C ASP A 65 0.77 -9.96 35.21
N ASN A 66 1.07 -8.69 35.49
CA ASN A 66 0.67 -7.54 34.68
C ASN A 66 1.69 -7.12 33.60
N VAL A 67 2.84 -7.79 33.45
CA VAL A 67 3.89 -7.38 32.50
C VAL A 67 3.43 -7.47 31.04
N ALA A 68 2.67 -8.51 30.68
CA ALA A 68 2.13 -8.66 29.33
C ALA A 68 1.20 -7.50 28.95
N ASP A 69 0.34 -7.09 29.88
CA ASP A 69 -0.63 -6.02 29.69
C ASP A 69 0.06 -4.65 29.64
N LEU A 70 1.07 -4.41 30.50
CA LEU A 70 1.91 -3.22 30.40
C LEU A 70 2.64 -3.16 29.05
N GLY A 71 3.24 -4.27 28.61
CA GLY A 71 3.89 -4.37 27.30
C GLY A 71 2.94 -4.05 26.15
N LYS A 72 1.68 -4.52 26.23
CA LYS A 72 0.62 -4.20 25.28
C LYS A 72 0.30 -2.70 25.30
N GLN A 73 0.15 -2.08 26.47
CA GLN A 73 -0.11 -0.64 26.58
C GLN A 73 1.02 0.20 25.99
N LEU A 74 2.27 -0.12 26.33
CA LEU A 74 3.44 0.58 25.79
C LEU A 74 3.53 0.43 24.27
N ALA A 75 3.22 -0.76 23.75
CA ALA A 75 3.14 -0.98 22.32
C ALA A 75 2.05 -0.11 21.67
N ILE A 76 0.85 -0.04 22.26
CA ILE A 76 -0.25 0.83 21.77
C ILE A 76 0.16 2.31 21.77
N VAL A 77 0.75 2.81 22.86
CA VAL A 77 1.21 4.20 22.97
C VAL A 77 2.28 4.50 21.92
N THR A 78 3.25 3.60 21.76
CA THR A 78 4.32 3.72 20.74
C THR A 78 3.73 3.73 19.33
N GLY A 79 2.75 2.87 19.05
CA GLY A 79 2.07 2.81 17.76
C GLY A 79 1.27 4.08 17.47
N ALA A 80 0.55 4.60 18.46
CA ALA A 80 -0.19 5.85 18.36
C ALA A 80 0.75 7.05 18.13
N TRP A 81 1.87 7.13 18.84
CA TRP A 81 2.91 8.13 18.59
C TRP A 81 3.46 8.04 17.16
N ALA A 82 3.77 6.84 16.68
CA ALA A 82 4.25 6.64 15.32
C ALA A 82 3.21 7.07 14.28
N CYS A 83 1.93 6.77 14.49
CA CYS A 83 0.83 7.27 13.67
C CYS A 83 0.75 8.81 13.71
N GLN A 84 0.90 9.46 14.87
CA GLN A 84 0.93 10.93 14.96
C GLN A 84 2.13 11.53 14.21
N SER A 85 3.30 10.90 14.29
CA SER A 85 4.48 11.32 13.53
C SER A 85 4.23 11.19 12.03
N LEU A 86 3.61 10.09 11.58
CA LEU A 86 3.20 9.92 10.19
C LEU A 86 2.23 11.03 9.74
N LEU A 87 1.18 11.31 10.52
CA LEU A 87 0.22 12.37 10.22
C LEU A 87 0.88 13.74 10.07
N LEU A 88 1.84 14.03 10.94
CA LEU A 88 2.57 15.29 10.92
C LEU A 88 3.38 15.46 9.62
N HIS A 89 4.09 14.41 9.20
CA HIS A 89 4.86 14.41 7.95
C HIS A 89 3.95 14.47 6.71
N LEU A 90 2.79 13.83 6.76
CA LEU A 90 1.84 13.85 5.64
C LEU A 90 1.13 15.21 5.49
N THR A 91 0.82 15.88 6.61
CA THR A 91 0.05 17.14 6.59
C THR A 91 0.92 18.39 6.43
N ARG A 92 2.15 18.39 6.97
CA ARG A 92 3.04 19.57 6.95
C ARG A 92 4.21 19.44 5.98
N GLY A 93 4.42 18.26 5.38
CA GLY A 93 5.50 18.03 4.41
C GLY A 93 6.87 18.42 4.96
N ALA A 94 7.61 19.24 4.22
CA ALA A 94 8.94 19.72 4.61
C ALA A 94 8.94 20.79 5.72
N ALA A 95 7.79 21.40 6.03
CA ALA A 95 7.68 22.44 7.06
C ALA A 95 7.56 21.88 8.49
N VAL A 96 7.92 20.61 8.68
CA VAL A 96 7.96 19.97 9.98
C VAL A 96 9.11 20.56 10.80
N THR A 97 8.78 21.33 11.82
CA THR A 97 9.76 21.77 12.82
C THR A 97 10.08 20.63 13.78
N ALA A 98 11.37 20.49 14.13
CA ALA A 98 11.82 19.51 15.13
C ALA A 98 11.08 19.67 16.47
N GLU A 99 10.63 20.88 16.79
CA GLU A 99 9.85 21.18 17.99
C GLU A 99 8.48 20.50 18.01
N SER A 100 7.77 20.48 16.88
CA SER A 100 6.45 19.84 16.81
C SER A 100 6.52 18.32 16.94
N GLU A 101 7.61 17.69 16.47
CA GLU A 101 7.85 16.26 16.68
C GLU A 101 8.22 15.97 18.14
N ARG A 102 9.08 16.79 18.74
CA ARG A 102 9.47 16.68 20.17
C ARG A 102 8.28 16.83 21.10
N SER A 103 7.38 17.78 20.86
CA SER A 103 6.18 17.97 21.70
C SER A 103 5.28 16.73 21.73
N ARG A 104 5.05 16.10 20.57
CA ARG A 104 4.27 14.86 20.48
C ARG A 104 4.99 13.66 21.09
N ALA A 105 6.31 13.58 20.93
CA ALA A 105 7.12 12.56 21.59
C ALA A 105 7.09 12.71 23.12
N ARG A 106 7.14 13.94 23.64
CA ARG A 106 6.99 14.21 25.09
C ARG A 106 5.62 13.79 25.60
N LEU A 107 4.54 14.07 24.86
CA LEU A 107 3.19 13.63 25.25
C LEU A 107 3.10 12.10 25.30
N ALA A 108 3.60 11.40 24.26
CA ALA A 108 3.61 9.94 24.24
C ALA A 108 4.46 9.35 25.38
N LEU A 109 5.63 9.95 25.64
CA LEU A 109 6.50 9.56 26.75
C LEU A 109 5.81 9.78 28.10
N ALA A 110 5.14 10.92 28.29
CA ALA A 110 4.40 11.20 29.51
C ALA A 110 3.29 10.16 29.74
N VAL A 111 2.51 9.83 28.71
CA VAL A 111 1.48 8.77 28.79
C VAL A 111 2.13 7.42 29.14
N ALA A 112 3.22 7.05 28.46
CA ALA A 112 3.93 5.79 28.72
C ALA A 112 4.49 5.71 30.16
N VAL A 113 5.10 6.79 30.65
CA VAL A 113 5.64 6.88 32.02
C VAL A 113 4.51 6.80 33.04
N VAL A 114 3.43 7.56 32.86
CA VAL A 114 2.27 7.52 33.76
C VAL A 114 1.65 6.13 33.80
N SER A 115 1.41 5.51 32.64
CA SER A 115 0.93 4.12 32.58
C SER A 115 1.89 3.15 33.26
N THR A 116 3.20 3.29 33.04
CA THR A 116 4.21 2.41 33.68
C THR A 116 4.20 2.58 35.19
N VAL A 117 4.23 3.81 35.70
CA VAL A 117 4.19 4.08 37.14
C VAL A 117 2.94 3.49 37.76
N ILE A 118 1.77 3.71 37.16
CA ILE A 118 0.50 3.16 37.65
C ILE A 118 0.52 1.62 37.68
N TYR A 119 1.07 0.96 36.66
CA TYR A 119 1.22 -0.50 36.63
C TYR A 119 2.23 -1.04 37.64
N LEU A 120 3.19 -0.22 38.08
CA LEU A 120 4.16 -0.59 39.09
C LEU A 120 3.66 -0.35 40.52
N VAL A 121 2.56 0.37 40.74
CA VAL A 121 1.99 0.59 42.09
C VAL A 121 1.50 -0.71 42.74
N PRO A 122 0.77 -1.62 42.04
CA PRO A 122 0.33 -2.89 42.63
C PRO A 122 1.48 -3.84 43.01
N LEU A 123 2.69 -3.65 42.48
CA LEU A 123 3.88 -4.42 42.89
C LEU A 123 4.31 -4.13 44.34
N VAL A 124 3.81 -3.05 44.92
CA VAL A 124 4.07 -2.67 46.31
C VAL A 124 3.18 -3.46 47.28
N ASP A 125 2.05 -4.03 46.83
CA ASP A 125 1.15 -4.85 47.65
C ASP A 125 0.98 -6.29 47.07
N PRO A 126 1.66 -7.29 47.65
CA PRO A 126 1.62 -8.69 47.19
C PRO A 126 0.23 -9.33 47.22
N SER A 127 -0.71 -8.76 47.97
CA SER A 127 -2.08 -9.30 48.10
C SER A 127 -2.93 -9.04 46.85
N THR A 128 -2.63 -7.98 46.10
CA THR A 128 -3.39 -7.54 44.91
C THR A 128 -2.91 -8.18 43.60
N ALA A 129 -1.74 -8.84 43.61
CA ALA A 129 -1.16 -9.48 42.44
C ALA A 129 -1.75 -10.88 42.13
N ARG A 130 -2.34 -11.57 43.12
CA ARG A 130 -2.72 -12.99 43.00
C ARG A 130 -4.11 -13.28 42.41
N ASP A 131 -4.93 -12.26 42.17
CA ASP A 131 -6.29 -12.45 41.64
C ASP A 131 -6.47 -11.72 40.30
N PRO A 132 -6.39 -12.43 39.15
CA PRO A 132 -6.55 -11.86 37.81
C PRO A 132 -7.94 -11.25 37.58
N ASP A 133 -8.98 -11.80 38.22
CA ASP A 133 -10.35 -11.31 38.10
C ASP A 133 -10.55 -10.00 38.89
N ALA A 134 -9.70 -9.76 39.90
CA ALA A 134 -9.64 -8.48 40.62
C ALA A 134 -8.96 -7.35 39.81
N GLY A 135 -8.28 -7.65 38.70
CA GLY A 135 -7.63 -6.63 37.86
C GLY A 135 -8.60 -5.62 37.20
N ILE A 136 -9.88 -6.00 37.05
CA ILE A 136 -10.96 -5.08 36.63
C ILE A 136 -11.46 -4.26 37.84
N ALA A 137 -11.42 -4.83 39.05
CA ALA A 137 -11.83 -4.18 40.29
C ALA A 137 -10.77 -3.19 40.83
N GLN A 138 -9.52 -3.25 40.36
CA GLN A 138 -8.47 -2.31 40.75
C GLN A 138 -8.62 -0.98 39.99
N PRO A 139 -8.97 0.12 40.68
CA PRO A 139 -9.28 1.41 40.04
C PRO A 139 -8.10 1.94 39.19
N PHE A 140 -6.88 1.80 39.70
CA PHE A 140 -5.67 2.33 39.08
C PHE A 140 -5.35 1.68 37.72
N ILE A 141 -5.49 0.36 37.59
CA ILE A 141 -5.24 -0.36 36.32
C ILE A 141 -6.27 0.08 35.28
N THR A 142 -7.53 0.23 35.67
CA THR A 142 -8.61 0.70 34.80
C THR A 142 -8.37 2.13 34.32
N GLU A 143 -7.93 3.03 35.20
CA GLU A 143 -7.59 4.42 34.85
C GLU A 143 -6.46 4.51 33.81
N SER A 144 -5.39 3.72 33.98
CA SER A 144 -4.28 3.69 33.02
C SER A 144 -4.72 3.14 31.65
N ARG A 145 -5.56 2.10 31.61
CA ARG A 145 -6.17 1.57 30.38
C ARG A 145 -7.02 2.62 29.68
N LEU A 146 -7.84 3.35 30.43
CA LEU A 146 -8.64 4.45 29.91
C LEU A 146 -7.76 5.56 29.31
N LEU A 147 -6.71 5.98 30.01
CA LEU A 147 -5.75 6.97 29.52
C LEU A 147 -5.14 6.57 28.18
N VAL A 148 -4.65 5.33 28.06
CA VAL A 148 -4.08 4.79 26.83
C VAL A 148 -5.13 4.72 25.71
N LEU A 149 -6.36 4.28 26.03
CA LEU A 149 -7.45 4.22 25.06
C LEU A 149 -7.87 5.60 24.56
N VAL A 150 -7.91 6.62 25.43
CA VAL A 150 -8.27 8.00 25.05
C VAL A 150 -7.22 8.56 24.11
N TYR A 151 -5.95 8.40 24.46
CA TYR A 151 -4.83 8.82 23.63
C TYR A 151 -4.86 8.12 22.26
N ALA A 152 -4.89 6.78 22.23
CA ALA A 152 -4.89 6.02 20.98
C ALA A 152 -6.15 6.28 20.13
N GLY A 153 -7.33 6.36 20.75
CA GLY A 153 -8.60 6.65 20.09
C GLY A 153 -8.61 8.03 19.42
N THR A 154 -8.06 9.03 20.10
CA THR A 154 -7.93 10.39 19.54
C THR A 154 -6.99 10.40 18.33
N VAL A 155 -5.85 9.70 18.41
CA VAL A 155 -4.94 9.56 17.26
C VAL A 155 -5.64 8.88 16.09
N LEU A 156 -6.31 7.75 16.33
CA LEU A 156 -7.03 7.01 15.30
C LEU A 156 -8.14 7.85 14.65
N PHE A 157 -8.84 8.68 15.42
CA PHE A 157 -9.83 9.61 14.90
C PHE A 157 -9.20 10.61 13.92
N PHE A 158 -8.05 11.18 14.24
CA PHE A 158 -7.33 12.05 13.31
C PHE A 158 -6.82 11.31 12.07
N VAL A 159 -6.33 10.07 12.22
CA VAL A 159 -5.93 9.23 11.08
C VAL A 159 -7.12 8.95 10.16
N MET A 160 -8.26 8.56 10.74
CA MET A 160 -9.51 8.32 10.02
C MET A 160 -9.92 9.56 9.21
N ARG A 161 -9.97 10.73 9.85
CA ARG A 161 -10.30 12.00 9.20
C ARG A 161 -9.32 12.33 8.07
N LEU A 162 -8.02 12.08 8.27
CA LEU A 162 -7.04 12.33 7.21
C LEU A 162 -7.26 11.39 6.02
N CYS A 163 -7.52 10.12 6.28
CA CYS A 163 -7.79 9.13 5.23
C CYS A 163 -9.04 9.51 4.41
N TRP A 164 -10.08 10.05 5.05
CA TRP A 164 -11.28 10.51 4.36
C TRP A 164 -11.07 11.78 3.53
N THR A 165 -10.24 12.69 4.02
CA THR A 165 -9.98 13.98 3.33
C THR A 165 -9.02 13.83 2.14
N HIS A 166 -8.08 12.87 2.19
CA HIS A 166 -7.02 12.71 1.19
C HIS A 166 -7.17 11.44 0.32
N THR A 167 -8.40 11.13 -0.11
CA THR A 167 -8.61 9.97 -0.99
C THR A 167 -8.15 10.29 -2.41
N GLY A 168 -7.00 9.77 -2.82
CA GLY A 168 -6.57 9.79 -4.23
C GLY A 168 -7.43 8.89 -5.13
N SER A 169 -7.13 8.84 -6.42
CA SER A 169 -7.72 7.90 -7.36
C SER A 169 -6.94 6.57 -7.41
N GLY A 170 -7.56 5.54 -7.99
CA GLY A 170 -6.94 4.22 -8.20
C GLY A 170 -6.73 3.39 -6.92
N SER A 171 -5.80 2.44 -7.00
CA SER A 171 -5.55 1.48 -5.91
C SER A 171 -5.07 2.12 -4.60
N LEU A 172 -4.35 3.24 -4.68
CA LEU A 172 -3.92 3.98 -3.50
C LEU A 172 -5.14 4.59 -2.76
N GLY A 173 -6.05 5.21 -3.50
CA GLY A 173 -7.30 5.76 -2.96
C GLY A 173 -8.14 4.71 -2.25
N SER A 174 -8.36 3.56 -2.90
CA SER A 174 -9.10 2.45 -2.29
C SER A 174 -8.43 1.93 -1.01
N GLY A 175 -7.10 1.79 -1.02
CA GLY A 175 -6.35 1.38 0.18
C GLY A 175 -6.50 2.35 1.34
N VAL A 176 -6.41 3.66 1.07
CA VAL A 176 -6.58 4.71 2.09
C VAL A 176 -8.01 4.73 2.65
N ARG A 177 -9.04 4.55 1.82
CA ARG A 177 -10.44 4.46 2.28
C ARG A 177 -10.68 3.26 3.19
N VAL A 178 -10.21 2.08 2.78
CA VAL A 178 -10.34 0.86 3.59
C VAL A 178 -9.58 1.01 4.92
N MET A 179 -8.38 1.60 4.90
CA MET A 179 -7.61 1.87 6.12
C MET A 179 -8.33 2.85 7.06
N GLY A 180 -8.89 3.93 6.52
CA GLY A 180 -9.66 4.87 7.34
C GLY A 180 -10.95 4.24 7.90
N ALA A 181 -11.61 3.34 7.16
CA ALA A 181 -12.78 2.60 7.64
C ALA A 181 -12.40 1.76 8.85
N GLY A 182 -11.27 1.04 8.75
CA GLY A 182 -10.69 0.30 9.86
C GLY A 182 -10.34 1.18 11.06
N CYS A 183 -9.79 2.38 10.83
CA CYS A 183 -9.55 3.35 11.91
C CYS A 183 -10.86 3.81 12.57
N GLY A 184 -11.93 4.04 11.81
CA GLY A 184 -13.24 4.37 12.35
C GLY A 184 -13.83 3.25 13.21
N VAL A 185 -13.72 2.00 12.76
CA VAL A 185 -14.10 0.82 13.56
C VAL A 185 -13.27 0.74 14.84
N MET A 186 -11.97 1.06 14.79
CA MET A 186 -11.12 1.07 15.99
C MET A 186 -11.44 2.23 16.96
N VAL A 187 -11.94 3.37 16.47
CA VAL A 187 -12.49 4.42 17.32
C VAL A 187 -13.76 3.94 18.02
N ALA A 188 -14.65 3.27 17.30
CA ALA A 188 -15.84 2.65 17.89
C ALA A 188 -15.45 1.62 18.96
N TYR A 189 -14.46 0.76 18.69
CA TYR A 189 -13.87 -0.15 19.67
C TYR A 189 -13.39 0.59 20.93
N ALA A 190 -12.64 1.68 20.77
CA ALA A 190 -12.11 2.45 21.89
C ALA A 190 -13.25 3.00 22.75
N ILE A 191 -14.31 3.55 22.13
CA ILE A 191 -15.50 4.02 22.84
C ILE A 191 -16.19 2.87 23.57
N THR A 192 -16.44 1.74 22.89
CA THR A 192 -17.07 0.55 23.50
C THR A 192 -16.29 0.05 24.73
N ARG A 193 -14.96 0.02 24.64
CA ARG A 193 -14.09 -0.39 25.76
C ARG A 193 -14.07 0.64 26.89
N MET A 194 -14.02 1.94 26.58
CA MET A 194 -14.16 2.99 27.59
C MET A 194 -15.48 2.87 28.35
N THR A 195 -16.59 2.66 27.63
CA THR A 195 -17.91 2.46 28.25
C THR A 195 -17.92 1.21 29.11
N TYR A 196 -17.36 0.09 28.64
CA TYR A 196 -17.26 -1.13 29.44
C TYR A 196 -16.49 -0.89 30.74
N PHE A 197 -15.33 -0.24 30.68
CA PHE A 197 -14.51 0.06 31.85
C PHE A 197 -15.21 1.04 32.80
N ALA A 198 -15.88 2.07 32.29
CA ALA A 198 -16.65 3.00 33.10
C ALA A 198 -17.82 2.30 33.82
N VAL A 199 -18.58 1.46 33.10
CA VAL A 199 -19.69 0.71 33.69
C VAL A 199 -19.19 -0.30 34.72
N ALA A 200 -18.10 -1.02 34.44
CA ALA A 200 -17.52 -1.95 35.41
C ALA A 200 -16.95 -1.26 36.64
N HIS A 201 -16.52 0.01 36.52
CA HIS A 201 -15.99 0.79 37.63
C HIS A 201 -17.10 1.40 38.51
N TYR A 202 -18.16 1.95 37.90
CA TYR A 202 -19.25 2.61 38.63
C TYR A 202 -20.45 1.71 38.94
N GLY A 203 -20.59 0.60 38.21
CA GLY A 203 -21.67 -0.37 38.35
C GLY A 203 -21.13 -1.72 38.81
N SER A 204 -21.91 -2.45 39.60
CA SER A 204 -21.58 -3.82 40.02
C SER A 204 -21.92 -4.87 38.96
N THR A 205 -22.40 -4.47 37.78
CA THR A 205 -22.86 -5.39 36.72
C THR A 205 -21.87 -5.48 35.57
N GLN A 206 -21.34 -6.69 35.35
CA GLN A 206 -20.53 -6.97 34.17
C GLN A 206 -21.43 -7.10 32.95
N LEU A 207 -21.05 -6.43 31.85
CA LEU A 207 -21.74 -6.49 30.56
C LEU A 207 -20.96 -7.36 29.56
N PRO A 208 -21.05 -8.71 29.64
CA PRO A 208 -20.26 -9.61 28.78
C PRO A 208 -20.54 -9.40 27.29
N THR A 209 -21.76 -9.00 26.94
CA THR A 209 -22.14 -8.69 25.55
C THR A 209 -21.37 -7.48 25.00
N LEU A 210 -21.15 -6.44 25.82
CA LEU A 210 -20.41 -5.25 25.42
C LEU A 210 -18.91 -5.55 25.24
N TYR A 211 -18.36 -6.39 26.12
CA TYR A 211 -16.99 -6.87 26.00
C TYR A 211 -16.78 -7.64 24.68
N ARG A 212 -17.65 -8.63 24.40
CA ARG A 212 -17.60 -9.42 23.15
C ARG A 212 -17.77 -8.55 21.90
N ALA A 213 -18.66 -7.55 21.94
CA ALA A 213 -18.80 -6.59 20.86
C ALA A 213 -17.50 -5.81 20.62
N GLY A 214 -16.80 -5.41 21.70
CA GLY A 214 -15.46 -4.83 21.63
C GLY A 214 -14.47 -5.73 20.91
N ASP A 215 -14.40 -7.02 21.25
CA ASP A 215 -13.46 -7.95 20.60
C ASP A 215 -13.73 -8.11 19.10
N LEU A 216 -15.00 -8.17 18.70
CA LEU A 216 -15.39 -8.22 17.30
C LEU A 216 -14.99 -6.93 16.55
N LEU A 217 -15.23 -5.76 17.15
CA LEU A 217 -14.81 -4.47 16.58
C LEU A 217 -13.28 -4.39 16.45
N GLN A 218 -12.53 -4.86 17.45
CA GLN A 218 -11.07 -4.91 17.40
C GLN A 218 -10.58 -5.75 16.22
N VAL A 219 -11.08 -6.99 16.10
CA VAL A 219 -10.68 -7.91 15.01
C VAL A 219 -11.05 -7.32 13.65
N LEU A 220 -12.27 -6.79 13.51
CA LEU A 220 -12.73 -6.19 12.25
C LEU A 220 -11.89 -4.96 11.87
N GLY A 221 -11.70 -4.03 12.81
CA GLY A 221 -10.96 -2.79 12.59
C GLY A 221 -9.51 -3.05 12.19
N LEU A 222 -8.82 -3.95 12.91
CA LEU A 222 -7.45 -4.34 12.60
C LEU A 222 -7.34 -5.07 11.26
N THR A 223 -8.31 -5.91 10.92
CA THR A 223 -8.36 -6.59 9.62
C THR A 223 -8.50 -5.59 8.48
N LEU A 224 -9.40 -4.62 8.60
CA LEU A 224 -9.56 -3.55 7.61
C LEU A 224 -8.29 -2.69 7.48
N ILE A 225 -7.64 -2.34 8.59
CA ILE A 225 -6.35 -1.62 8.56
C ILE A 225 -5.30 -2.46 7.81
N ALA A 226 -5.18 -3.75 8.12
CA ALA A 226 -4.24 -4.64 7.45
C ALA A 226 -4.50 -4.70 5.93
N ILE A 227 -5.75 -4.91 5.51
CA ILE A 227 -6.16 -4.92 4.10
C ILE A 227 -5.83 -3.58 3.44
N GLY A 228 -6.17 -2.46 4.08
CA GLY A 228 -5.90 -1.11 3.57
C GLY A 228 -4.41 -0.84 3.32
N THR A 229 -3.52 -1.40 4.16
CA THR A 229 -2.07 -1.28 3.96
C THR A 229 -1.51 -2.17 2.84
N LEU A 230 -2.21 -3.24 2.48
CA LEU A 230 -1.82 -4.21 1.45
C LEU A 230 -2.30 -3.80 0.05
N ILE A 231 -3.49 -3.19 -0.08
CA ILE A 231 -4.09 -2.83 -1.38
C ILE A 231 -3.13 -2.02 -2.29
N PRO A 232 -2.48 -0.94 -1.84
CA PRO A 232 -1.59 -0.15 -2.71
C PRO A 232 -0.33 -0.92 -3.15
N ARG A 233 0.06 -1.96 -2.41
CA ARG A 233 1.20 -2.82 -2.80
C ARG A 233 0.78 -3.81 -3.88
N VAL A 234 -0.35 -4.47 -3.69
CA VAL A 234 -0.92 -5.39 -4.67
C VAL A 234 -1.22 -4.64 -5.96
N GLY A 235 -1.83 -3.45 -5.87
CA GLY A 235 -2.11 -2.58 -7.01
C GLY A 235 -0.86 -2.22 -7.83
N ARG A 236 0.23 -1.81 -7.17
CA ARG A 236 1.51 -1.52 -7.85
C ARG A 236 2.16 -2.76 -8.46
N THR A 237 2.09 -3.90 -7.78
CA THR A 237 2.68 -5.15 -8.27
C THR A 237 1.92 -5.64 -9.50
N LEU A 238 0.59 -5.60 -9.46
CA LEU A 238 -0.26 -5.90 -10.61
C LEU A 238 -0.03 -4.91 -11.76
N ALA A 239 0.08 -3.61 -11.48
CA ALA A 239 0.39 -2.61 -12.50
C ALA A 239 1.76 -2.87 -13.15
N SER A 240 2.78 -3.20 -12.36
CA SER A 240 4.11 -3.57 -12.86
C SER A 240 4.07 -4.84 -13.71
N HIS A 241 3.35 -5.89 -13.27
CA HIS A 241 3.18 -7.11 -14.08
C HIS A 241 2.43 -6.85 -15.38
N ARG A 242 1.38 -6.02 -15.37
CA ARG A 242 0.67 -5.62 -16.59
C ARG A 242 1.58 -4.82 -17.50
N ALA A 243 2.40 -3.92 -16.96
CA ALA A 243 3.36 -3.15 -17.73
C ALA A 243 4.43 -4.06 -18.37
N ARG A 244 4.97 -5.04 -17.63
CA ARG A 244 5.90 -6.04 -18.16
C ARG A 244 5.27 -6.82 -19.31
N ARG A 245 4.07 -7.34 -19.08
CA ARG A 245 3.33 -8.10 -20.11
C ARG A 245 3.04 -7.24 -21.35
N ALA A 246 2.64 -5.99 -21.17
CA ALA A 246 2.41 -5.07 -22.29
C ALA A 246 3.71 -4.77 -23.04
N TYR A 247 4.81 -4.54 -22.32
CA TYR A 247 6.13 -4.33 -22.89
C TYR A 247 6.57 -5.50 -23.78
N ASP A 248 6.48 -6.73 -23.27
CA ASP A 248 6.80 -7.95 -24.02
C ASP A 248 5.88 -8.13 -25.24
N GLN A 249 4.59 -7.79 -25.09
CA GLN A 249 3.62 -7.87 -26.18
C GLN A 249 3.82 -6.82 -27.26
N LEU A 250 4.47 -5.70 -26.95
CA LEU A 250 4.80 -4.65 -27.91
C LEU A 250 6.14 -4.89 -28.62
N GLU A 251 6.95 -5.85 -28.17
CA GLU A 251 8.24 -6.19 -28.79
C GLU A 251 8.15 -6.44 -30.30
N PRO A 252 7.20 -7.25 -30.83
CA PRO A 252 7.15 -7.53 -32.27
C PRO A 252 6.86 -6.27 -33.10
N LEU A 253 5.92 -5.45 -32.64
CA LEU A 253 5.59 -4.19 -33.29
C LEU A 253 6.75 -3.21 -33.24
N TRP A 254 7.37 -3.06 -32.06
CA TRP A 254 8.53 -2.20 -31.87
C TRP A 254 9.68 -2.60 -32.79
N ALA A 255 10.03 -3.89 -32.85
CA ALA A 255 11.09 -4.40 -33.73
C ALA A 255 10.79 -4.12 -35.21
N LEU A 256 9.53 -4.31 -35.64
CA LEU A 256 9.12 -4.02 -37.03
C LEU A 256 9.28 -2.54 -37.36
N VAL A 257 8.71 -1.64 -36.55
CA VAL A 257 8.70 -0.21 -36.86
C VAL A 257 10.10 0.41 -36.74
N THR A 258 10.91 -0.03 -35.79
CA THR A 258 12.30 0.45 -35.62
C THR A 258 13.24 -0.09 -36.70
N GLN A 259 13.01 -1.30 -37.23
CA GLN A 259 13.72 -1.78 -38.42
C GLN A 259 13.42 -0.92 -39.66
N ARG A 260 12.20 -0.36 -39.74
CA ARG A 260 11.75 0.49 -40.85
C ARG A 260 12.15 1.95 -40.67
N VAL A 261 12.26 2.43 -39.44
CA VAL A 261 12.62 3.80 -39.06
C VAL A 261 13.64 3.77 -37.91
N PRO A 262 14.93 3.47 -38.16
CA PRO A 262 15.92 3.31 -37.09
C PRO A 262 16.26 4.62 -36.35
N GLN A 263 15.89 5.76 -36.93
CA GLN A 263 16.19 7.11 -36.43
C GLN A 263 15.39 7.49 -35.17
N VAL A 264 14.27 6.82 -34.90
CA VAL A 264 13.39 7.12 -33.75
C VAL A 264 13.82 6.42 -32.46
N VAL A 265 14.77 5.49 -32.51
CA VAL A 265 15.22 4.74 -31.34
C VAL A 265 16.13 5.62 -30.50
N PHE A 266 15.79 5.84 -29.22
CA PHE A 266 16.65 6.62 -28.34
C PHE A 266 17.95 5.84 -28.02
N ALA A 267 19.11 6.50 -28.06
CA ALA A 267 20.41 5.82 -27.88
C ALA A 267 20.67 5.33 -26.45
N THR A 268 19.98 5.87 -25.44
CA THR A 268 20.34 5.69 -24.03
C THR A 268 19.51 4.62 -23.36
N ALA A 269 20.04 3.42 -23.13
CA ALA A 269 19.40 2.46 -22.21
C ALA A 269 19.59 2.96 -20.77
N PRO A 270 18.53 3.11 -19.95
CA PRO A 270 18.70 3.52 -18.56
C PRO A 270 19.34 2.40 -17.74
N ASP A 271 20.06 2.81 -16.71
CA ASP A 271 20.85 1.94 -15.82
C ASP A 271 19.99 1.07 -14.88
N ARG A 272 18.65 1.25 -14.87
CA ARG A 272 17.73 0.53 -13.97
C ARG A 272 16.40 0.15 -14.60
N ASP A 273 15.96 -1.04 -14.22
CA ASP A 273 14.77 -1.77 -14.68
C ASP A 273 13.46 -1.13 -14.15
N VAL A 274 13.15 0.09 -14.59
CA VAL A 274 11.87 0.75 -14.31
C VAL A 274 10.90 0.37 -15.42
N THR A 275 10.30 -0.82 -15.33
CA THR A 275 9.42 -1.37 -16.38
C THR A 275 8.37 -0.39 -16.89
N ALA A 276 7.77 0.43 -16.00
CA ALA A 276 6.79 1.43 -16.41
C ALA A 276 7.39 2.46 -17.39
N TRP A 277 8.59 2.95 -17.10
CA TRP A 277 9.30 3.89 -17.96
C TRP A 277 9.73 3.24 -19.29
N GLN A 278 10.19 1.98 -19.25
CA GLN A 278 10.54 1.23 -20.46
C GLN A 278 9.33 1.03 -21.37
N LEU A 279 8.15 0.78 -20.79
CA LEU A 279 6.89 0.70 -21.52
C LEU A 279 6.54 2.06 -22.15
N ASP A 280 6.54 3.14 -21.37
CA ASP A 280 6.21 4.48 -21.86
C ASP A 280 7.13 4.89 -23.02
N ARG A 281 8.43 4.65 -22.87
CA ARG A 281 9.40 4.91 -23.93
C ARG A 281 9.12 4.09 -25.18
N ARG A 282 8.88 2.78 -25.06
CA ARG A 282 8.57 1.92 -26.20
C ARG A 282 7.30 2.38 -26.93
N VAL A 283 6.30 2.84 -26.18
CA VAL A 283 5.07 3.41 -26.74
C VAL A 283 5.38 4.67 -27.55
N ILE A 284 6.18 5.59 -27.01
CA ILE A 284 6.61 6.81 -27.71
C ILE A 284 7.39 6.47 -28.99
N GLU A 285 8.39 5.59 -28.91
CA GLU A 285 9.19 5.19 -30.07
C GLU A 285 8.32 4.55 -31.17
N ILE A 286 7.33 3.72 -30.80
CA ILE A 286 6.35 3.18 -31.76
C ILE A 286 5.52 4.31 -32.37
N GLN A 287 4.97 5.22 -31.57
CA GLN A 287 4.13 6.31 -32.05
C GLN A 287 4.89 7.24 -33.01
N ASP A 288 6.11 7.61 -32.67
CA ASP A 288 6.97 8.45 -33.50
C ASP A 288 7.30 7.74 -34.84
N ALA A 289 7.64 6.45 -34.80
CA ALA A 289 7.87 5.67 -36.02
C ALA A 289 6.63 5.61 -36.90
N LEU A 290 5.45 5.43 -36.29
CA LEU A 290 4.20 5.38 -37.03
C LEU A 290 3.86 6.73 -37.68
N VAL A 291 4.12 7.86 -37.01
CA VAL A 291 3.96 9.20 -37.60
C VAL A 291 4.85 9.37 -38.83
N VAL A 292 6.10 8.88 -38.80
CA VAL A 292 7.01 8.92 -39.96
C VAL A 292 6.50 8.01 -41.09
N LEU A 293 5.97 6.84 -40.77
CA LEU A 293 5.44 5.88 -41.75
C LEU A 293 4.08 6.31 -42.33
N ALA A 294 3.32 7.16 -41.62
CA ALA A 294 1.95 7.56 -41.97
C ALA A 294 1.77 7.95 -43.43
N GLY A 295 2.67 8.78 -43.95
CA GLY A 295 2.60 9.28 -45.33
C GLY A 295 2.86 8.21 -46.41
N SER A 296 3.28 7.01 -46.02
CA SER A 296 3.51 5.86 -46.92
C SER A 296 2.51 4.72 -46.74
N LEU A 297 1.66 4.80 -45.70
CA LEU A 297 0.65 3.78 -45.43
C LEU A 297 -0.62 4.15 -46.18
N ASP A 298 -1.05 3.28 -47.10
CA ASP A 298 -2.36 3.41 -47.77
C ASP A 298 -3.45 2.87 -46.84
N LEU A 299 -3.83 3.67 -45.83
CA LEU A 299 -4.85 3.32 -44.85
C LEU A 299 -6.15 4.06 -45.17
N PRO A 300 -7.28 3.35 -45.33
CA PRO A 300 -8.58 4.00 -45.42
C PRO A 300 -8.88 4.76 -44.13
N PRO A 301 -9.63 5.88 -44.20
CA PRO A 301 -9.98 6.66 -43.02
C PRO A 301 -10.64 5.78 -41.95
N ALA A 302 -10.30 6.03 -40.70
CA ALA A 302 -10.85 5.32 -39.56
C ALA A 302 -12.35 5.63 -39.43
N ASN A 303 -13.22 4.77 -39.97
CA ASN A 303 -14.64 4.81 -39.64
C ASN A 303 -14.86 4.14 -38.29
N ASP A 304 -15.60 4.84 -37.41
CA ASP A 304 -15.80 4.49 -36.01
C ASP A 304 -16.39 3.09 -35.80
N ARG A 305 -15.93 2.45 -34.71
CA ARG A 305 -16.54 1.35 -33.92
C ARG A 305 -15.95 -0.07 -33.98
N GLN A 306 -14.90 -0.34 -34.75
CA GLN A 306 -14.26 -1.68 -34.72
C GLN A 306 -12.75 -1.63 -34.48
N ASP A 307 -12.37 -1.46 -33.22
CA ASP A 307 -10.97 -1.37 -32.74
C ASP A 307 -10.09 -2.51 -33.28
N GLY A 308 -10.60 -3.75 -33.25
CA GLY A 308 -9.86 -4.92 -33.72
C GLY A 308 -9.60 -4.94 -35.23
N ALA A 309 -10.56 -4.49 -36.04
CA ALA A 309 -10.39 -4.43 -37.49
C ALA A 309 -9.46 -3.28 -37.91
N ALA A 310 -9.50 -2.15 -37.19
CA ALA A 310 -8.54 -1.07 -37.37
C ALA A 310 -7.11 -1.53 -37.02
N ALA A 311 -6.93 -2.20 -35.89
CA ALA A 311 -5.63 -2.73 -35.48
C ALA A 311 -5.04 -3.73 -36.48
N ALA A 312 -5.88 -4.65 -37.00
CA ALA A 312 -5.45 -5.63 -38.00
C ALA A 312 -5.07 -4.99 -39.35
N ARG A 313 -5.82 -3.98 -39.81
CA ARG A 313 -5.49 -3.24 -41.03
C ARG A 313 -4.18 -2.49 -40.91
N LEU A 314 -3.95 -1.82 -39.78
CA LEU A 314 -2.68 -1.15 -39.51
C LEU A 314 -1.53 -2.16 -39.47
N ALA A 315 -1.71 -3.30 -38.80
CA ALA A 315 -0.71 -4.36 -38.75
C ALA A 315 -0.33 -4.89 -40.15
N ALA A 316 -1.32 -5.10 -41.02
CA ALA A 316 -1.09 -5.51 -42.41
C ALA A 316 -0.34 -4.44 -43.21
N ALA A 317 -0.78 -3.17 -43.13
CA ALA A 317 -0.13 -2.06 -43.82
C ALA A 317 1.33 -1.87 -43.37
N LEU A 318 1.62 -2.05 -42.08
CA LEU A 318 2.99 -1.98 -41.54
C LEU A 318 3.87 -3.14 -42.02
N ALA A 319 3.31 -4.33 -42.21
CA ALA A 319 4.07 -5.47 -42.74
C ALA A 319 4.62 -5.16 -44.15
N ASP A 320 3.80 -4.51 -44.99
CA ASP A 320 4.13 -4.19 -46.38
C ASP A 320 4.87 -2.85 -46.57
N ALA A 321 4.96 -2.01 -45.54
CA ALA A 321 5.56 -0.67 -45.64
C ALA A 321 7.05 -0.70 -46.06
N PRO A 322 7.53 0.12 -46.99
CA PRO A 322 8.97 0.19 -47.29
C PRO A 322 9.77 0.77 -46.11
N ARG A 323 11.09 0.53 -46.09
CA ARG A 323 11.98 1.23 -45.15
C ARG A 323 11.97 2.73 -45.46
N SER A 324 11.86 3.56 -44.42
CA SER A 324 11.91 5.01 -44.56
C SER A 324 13.21 5.56 -43.99
N THR A 325 13.89 6.40 -44.78
CA THR A 325 15.04 7.19 -44.32
C THR A 325 14.66 8.65 -44.05
N ARG A 326 13.38 9.01 -44.19
CA ARG A 326 12.93 10.39 -43.99
C ARG A 326 13.03 10.77 -42.51
N VAL A 327 13.79 11.82 -42.24
CA VAL A 327 13.75 12.53 -40.96
C VAL A 327 12.62 13.55 -41.05
N VAL A 328 11.54 13.36 -40.29
CA VAL A 328 10.51 14.40 -40.15
C VAL A 328 10.94 15.31 -39.00
N VAL A 329 11.59 16.44 -39.33
CA VAL A 329 11.91 17.49 -38.35
C VAL A 329 10.84 18.56 -38.42
N GLY A 330 9.94 18.58 -37.42
CA GLY A 330 8.93 19.63 -37.28
C GLY A 330 7.81 19.54 -38.32
N GLY A 331 6.77 18.75 -38.02
CA GLY A 331 5.51 18.84 -38.76
C GLY A 331 4.81 20.16 -38.39
N THR A 332 4.66 21.07 -39.34
CA THR A 332 3.60 22.09 -39.26
C THR A 332 2.28 21.34 -39.21
N ALA A 333 1.46 21.60 -38.19
CA ALA A 333 0.12 21.07 -38.10
C ALA A 333 -0.67 21.54 -39.33
N THR A 334 -0.72 20.72 -40.37
CA THR A 334 -1.60 20.97 -41.50
C THR A 334 -3.02 20.82 -40.98
N ASP A 335 -3.81 21.88 -41.18
CA ASP A 335 -5.16 22.17 -40.68
C ASP A 335 -6.26 21.17 -41.09
N ASN A 336 -5.89 19.94 -41.47
CA ASN A 336 -6.83 18.89 -41.79
C ASN A 336 -7.32 18.24 -40.48
N THR A 337 -8.55 18.59 -40.11
CA THR A 337 -9.38 18.00 -39.06
C THR A 337 -9.68 16.49 -39.23
N GLY A 338 -8.96 15.80 -40.12
CA GLY A 338 -9.07 14.36 -40.31
C GLY A 338 -8.41 13.62 -39.14
N VAL A 339 -9.18 12.74 -38.49
CA VAL A 339 -8.67 11.80 -37.49
C VAL A 339 -7.48 11.03 -38.08
N SER A 340 -6.31 11.14 -37.43
CA SER A 340 -5.11 10.42 -37.90
C SER A 340 -5.41 8.92 -37.94
N PRO A 341 -5.15 8.22 -39.07
CA PRO A 341 -5.44 6.79 -39.22
C PRO A 341 -4.61 5.90 -38.28
N ILE A 342 -3.68 6.52 -37.53
CA ILE A 342 -2.75 5.89 -36.60
C ILE A 342 -3.07 6.29 -35.15
N ALA A 343 -4.01 7.21 -34.93
CA ALA A 343 -4.48 7.49 -33.58
C ALA A 343 -5.30 6.29 -33.06
N PRO A 344 -5.20 5.95 -31.77
CA PRO A 344 -6.13 5.02 -31.16
C PRO A 344 -7.57 5.56 -31.28
N PRO A 345 -8.59 4.68 -31.42
CA PRO A 345 -9.98 5.09 -31.39
C PRO A 345 -10.32 5.88 -30.12
N GLU A 346 -11.24 6.84 -30.23
CA GLU A 346 -11.62 7.70 -29.11
C GLU A 346 -12.04 6.89 -27.88
N GLY A 347 -11.47 7.22 -26.71
CA GLY A 347 -11.73 6.51 -25.45
C GLY A 347 -10.95 5.21 -25.24
N THR A 348 -10.10 4.80 -26.19
CA THR A 348 -9.25 3.61 -26.04
C THR A 348 -7.91 3.94 -25.39
N ASP A 349 -7.48 3.13 -24.42
CA ASP A 349 -6.15 3.25 -23.84
C ASP A 349 -5.07 2.98 -24.93
N PRO A 350 -4.14 3.92 -25.20
CA PRO A 350 -3.17 3.81 -26.29
C PRO A 350 -2.31 2.54 -26.22
N VAL A 351 -1.93 2.11 -25.00
CA VAL A 351 -1.12 0.90 -24.81
C VAL A 351 -1.93 -0.33 -25.22
N SER A 352 -3.18 -0.42 -24.78
CA SER A 352 -4.07 -1.52 -25.14
C SER A 352 -4.29 -1.63 -26.65
N TRP A 353 -4.42 -0.50 -27.35
CA TRP A 353 -4.58 -0.44 -28.80
C TRP A 353 -3.31 -0.90 -29.54
N LEU A 354 -2.13 -0.40 -29.16
CA LEU A 354 -0.86 -0.84 -29.74
C LEU A 354 -0.59 -2.33 -29.51
N VAL A 355 -1.01 -2.86 -28.35
CA VAL A 355 -0.94 -4.30 -28.06
C VAL A 355 -1.84 -5.10 -29.01
N GLN A 356 -3.02 -4.57 -29.39
CA GLN A 356 -3.86 -5.22 -30.40
C GLN A 356 -3.20 -5.22 -31.78
N VAL A 357 -2.61 -4.10 -32.19
CA VAL A 357 -1.86 -3.99 -33.46
C VAL A 357 -0.70 -4.99 -33.48
N SER A 358 0.09 -5.04 -32.42
CA SER A 358 1.22 -5.97 -32.29
C SER A 358 0.78 -7.43 -32.37
N ARG A 359 -0.34 -7.80 -31.74
CA ARG A 359 -0.88 -9.17 -31.81
C ARG A 359 -1.44 -9.54 -33.19
N ALA A 360 -1.88 -8.56 -33.96
CA ALA A 360 -2.42 -8.75 -35.30
C ALA A 360 -1.33 -8.83 -36.38
N LEU A 361 -0.08 -8.52 -36.04
CA LEU A 361 1.04 -8.72 -36.96
C LEU A 361 1.10 -10.19 -37.38
N PRO A 362 1.23 -10.48 -38.70
CA PRO A 362 1.48 -11.84 -39.14
C PRO A 362 2.73 -12.29 -38.42
N ARG A 363 2.62 -13.38 -37.64
CA ARG A 363 3.80 -14.00 -37.06
C ARG A 363 4.68 -14.32 -38.24
N VAL A 364 5.76 -13.55 -38.40
CA VAL A 364 6.81 -13.84 -39.36
C VAL A 364 7.20 -15.25 -39.00
N ALA A 365 6.74 -16.23 -39.78
CA ALA A 365 7.16 -17.59 -39.62
C ALA A 365 8.68 -17.47 -39.70
N THR A 366 9.34 -17.65 -38.57
CA THR A 366 10.79 -17.78 -38.50
C THR A 366 11.09 -18.92 -39.45
N ARG A 367 11.40 -18.55 -40.69
CA ARG A 367 11.71 -19.45 -41.76
C ARG A 367 13.13 -19.87 -41.44
N ASP A 368 13.25 -20.71 -40.40
CA ASP A 368 14.39 -21.57 -40.13
C ASP A 368 14.45 -22.60 -41.26
N GLY A 369 14.66 -22.11 -42.47
CA GLY A 369 15.37 -22.83 -43.50
C GLY A 369 16.84 -22.66 -43.21
N SER A 370 17.31 -23.12 -42.05
CA SER A 370 18.69 -23.57 -41.96
C SER A 370 18.73 -24.84 -42.83
N PRO A 371 19.36 -24.81 -44.01
CA PRO A 371 19.51 -26.03 -44.80
C PRO A 371 20.21 -27.04 -43.90
N LYS A 372 19.58 -28.19 -43.67
CA LYS A 372 20.29 -29.36 -43.17
C LYS A 372 21.42 -29.62 -44.16
N GLU A 373 22.64 -29.27 -43.78
CA GLU A 373 23.85 -29.81 -44.40
C GLU A 373 23.78 -31.33 -44.22
N THR A 374 23.26 -32.02 -45.23
CA THR A 374 23.49 -33.45 -45.40
C THR A 374 24.97 -33.62 -45.68
N ARG A 375 25.67 -34.17 -44.69
CA ARG A 375 27.06 -34.59 -44.79
C ARG A 375 27.15 -36.05 -45.19
#